data_AF-A0A0N4WIM7-F1
#
_entry.id   AF-A0A0N4WIM7-F1
#
_cell.length_a   1.000
_cell.length_b   1.000
_cell.length_c   1.000
_cell.angle_alpha   90.00
_cell.angle_beta   90.00
_cell.angle_gamma   90.00
#
_symmetry.space_group_name_H-M   'P 1'
#
loop_
_entity.id
_entity.type
_entity.pdbx_description
1 polymer ?
#
loop_
_entity_poly.entity_id
_entity_poly.type
_entity_poly.pdbx_seq_one_letter_code
_entity_poly.pdbx_strand_id
1 'polypeptide(L)'
;LMVCDCPAIDQDTGFASDDRCQLCCYDFNLKPTNRRCQNAYRNYNVMDFSQKPIWRVGLECAGGRICNKYGVCASYEMSYIHLVTFTLFMHLTCFSE
;
A
#
# COMPACT_ATOMS: atom_id res chain seq x y z
N LEU A 1 -20.49 9.11 -8.34
CA LEU A 1 -19.45 9.86 -7.61
C LEU A 1 -18.36 8.85 -7.31
N MET A 2 -17.14 9.04 -7.78
CA MET A 2 -16.06 8.08 -7.53
C MET A 2 -15.39 8.38 -6.19
N VAL A 3 -15.14 7.35 -5.39
CA VAL A 3 -14.46 7.47 -4.09
C VAL A 3 -13.34 6.42 -4.02
N CYS A 4 -12.17 6.84 -3.56
CA CYS A 4 -10.94 6.03 -3.52
C CYS A 4 -10.45 5.79 -2.09
N ASP A 5 -11.38 5.45 -1.20
CA ASP A 5 -11.15 5.08 0.20
C ASP A 5 -11.21 3.57 0.42
N CYS A 6 -10.96 2.79 -0.63
CA CYS A 6 -10.93 1.34 -0.60
C CYS A 6 -10.00 0.81 0.51
N PRO A 7 -10.43 -0.21 1.27
CA PRO A 7 -9.60 -0.81 2.31
C PRO A 7 -8.31 -1.38 1.73
N ALA A 8 -7.31 -1.59 2.58
CA ALA A 8 -6.07 -2.25 2.16
C ALA A 8 -6.33 -3.72 1.78
N ILE A 9 -7.22 -4.37 2.52
CA ILE A 9 -7.70 -5.74 2.30
C ILE A 9 -9.21 -5.74 2.53
N ASP A 10 -9.99 -6.23 1.56
CA ASP A 10 -11.42 -6.45 1.72
C ASP A 10 -11.64 -7.62 2.70
N GLN A 11 -12.25 -7.35 3.86
CA GLN A 11 -12.40 -8.32 4.95
C GLN A 11 -13.45 -9.40 4.66
N ASP A 12 -14.46 -9.11 3.82
CA ASP A 12 -15.59 -10.00 3.57
C ASP A 12 -15.28 -11.02 2.47
N THR A 13 -14.42 -10.65 1.53
CA THR A 13 -14.09 -11.48 0.36
C THR A 13 -12.65 -12.00 0.38
N GLY A 14 -11.81 -11.48 1.28
CA GLY A 14 -10.36 -11.69 1.23
C GLY A 14 -9.73 -11.12 -0.05
N PHE A 15 -10.48 -10.31 -0.80
CA PHE A 15 -10.08 -9.78 -2.10
C PHE A 15 -9.07 -8.66 -1.87
N ALA A 16 -7.79 -9.02 -1.89
CA ALA A 16 -6.74 -8.09 -2.23
C ALA A 16 -6.94 -7.73 -3.71
N SER A 17 -7.05 -6.44 -4.05
CA SER A 17 -7.02 -5.98 -5.44
C SER A 17 -6.09 -6.86 -6.29
N ASP A 18 -6.57 -7.33 -7.44
CA ASP A 18 -5.76 -8.13 -8.38
C ASP A 18 -4.38 -7.48 -8.63
N ASP A 19 -4.35 -6.15 -8.57
CA ASP A 19 -3.15 -5.32 -8.54
C ASP A 19 -2.93 -4.77 -7.11
N ARG A 20 -2.37 -5.60 -6.23
CA ARG A 20 -2.26 -5.45 -4.76
C ARG A 20 -1.74 -4.10 -4.24
N CYS A 21 -1.07 -3.33 -5.08
CA CYS A 21 -0.48 -2.05 -4.72
C CYS A 21 -0.98 -0.88 -5.58
N GLN A 22 -1.90 -1.09 -6.52
CA GLN A 22 -2.50 0.00 -7.30
C GLN A 22 -3.67 0.62 -6.52
N LEU A 23 -3.86 1.92 -6.72
CA LEU A 23 -5.03 2.63 -6.22
C LEU A 23 -6.30 1.96 -6.73
N CYS A 24 -7.28 1.80 -5.85
CA CYS A 24 -8.60 1.27 -6.17
C CYS A 24 -9.66 2.29 -5.75
N CYS A 25 -10.75 2.33 -6.51
CA CYS A 25 -11.89 3.19 -6.26
C CYS A 25 -13.18 2.40 -6.48
N TYR A 26 -14.30 2.92 -5.99
CA TYR A 26 -15.64 2.43 -6.33
C TYR A 26 -16.56 3.58 -6.71
N ASP A 27 -17.64 3.27 -7.40
CA ASP A 27 -18.71 4.24 -7.65
C ASP A 27 -19.69 4.26 -6.47
N PHE A 28 -19.73 5.39 -5.77
CA PHE A 28 -20.62 5.64 -4.65
C PHE A 28 -22.10 5.61 -5.05
N ASN A 29 -22.42 5.82 -6.32
CA ASN A 29 -23.80 5.77 -6.79
C ASN A 29 -24.36 4.34 -6.84
N LEU A 30 -23.49 3.32 -6.78
CA LEU A 30 -23.92 1.93 -6.70
C LEU A 30 -24.47 1.62 -5.30
N LYS A 31 -25.45 0.70 -5.27
CA LYS A 31 -26.00 0.15 -4.02
C LYS A 31 -24.85 -0.41 -3.16
N PRO A 32 -24.85 -0.19 -1.83
CA PRO A 32 -23.78 -0.66 -0.95
C PRO A 32 -23.40 -2.14 -1.14
N THR A 33 -24.38 -3.02 -1.35
CA THR A 33 -24.17 -4.46 -1.60
C THR A 33 -23.40 -4.77 -2.89
N ASN A 34 -23.36 -3.83 -3.84
CA ASN A 34 -22.70 -3.96 -5.13
C ASN A 34 -21.46 -3.04 -5.25
N ARG A 35 -21.13 -2.27 -4.21
CA ARG A 35 -19.92 -1.45 -4.20
C ARG A 35 -18.74 -2.40 -4.06
N ARG A 36 -18.01 -2.58 -5.16
CA ARG A 36 -16.77 -3.34 -5.19
C ARG A 36 -15.65 -2.40 -5.59
N CYS A 37 -14.54 -2.47 -4.88
CA CYS A 37 -13.33 -1.76 -5.24
C CYS A 37 -12.78 -2.32 -6.55
N GLN A 38 -12.52 -1.43 -7.49
CA GLN A 38 -11.97 -1.75 -8.81
C GLN A 38 -10.69 -0.95 -9.03
N ASN A 39 -9.82 -1.45 -9.90
CA ASN A 39 -8.56 -0.80 -10.24
C ASN A 39 -8.82 0.62 -10.78
N ALA A 40 -8.25 1.64 -10.11
CA ALA A 40 -8.49 3.03 -10.44
C ALA A 40 -7.96 3.41 -11.84
N TYR A 41 -6.82 2.83 -12.22
CA TYR A 41 -6.20 3.05 -13.52
C TYR A 41 -7.00 2.39 -14.65
N ARG A 42 -7.34 1.09 -14.54
CA ARG A 42 -8.01 0.34 -15.60
C ARG A 42 -9.50 0.69 -15.75
N ASN A 43 -10.20 0.90 -14.64
CA ASN A 43 -11.67 1.07 -14.67
C ASN A 43 -12.09 2.54 -14.70
N TYR A 44 -11.27 3.44 -14.16
CA TYR A 44 -11.62 4.85 -14.01
C TYR A 44 -10.60 5.81 -14.64
N ASN A 45 -9.53 5.31 -15.27
CA ASN A 45 -8.45 6.10 -15.87
C ASN A 45 -7.82 7.12 -14.90
N VAL A 46 -7.78 6.77 -13.60
CA VAL A 46 -7.11 7.58 -12.59
C VAL A 46 -5.62 7.25 -12.62
N MET A 47 -4.81 8.28 -12.85
CA MET A 47 -3.38 8.16 -13.05
C MET A 47 -2.66 9.34 -12.41
N ASP A 48 -1.37 9.18 -12.15
CA ASP A 48 -0.52 10.27 -11.67
C ASP A 48 -0.24 11.32 -12.76
N PHE A 49 0.52 12.36 -12.41
CA PHE A 49 0.93 13.40 -13.36
C PHE A 49 1.80 12.89 -14.52
N SER A 50 2.39 11.69 -14.39
CA SER A 50 3.19 11.02 -15.41
C SER A 50 2.37 9.99 -16.22
N GLN A 51 1.04 10.00 -16.10
CA GLN A 51 0.13 9.05 -16.74
C GLN A 51 0.35 7.59 -16.35
N LYS A 52 0.90 7.34 -15.16
CA LYS A 52 1.14 6.00 -14.60
C LYS A 52 0.07 5.62 -13.57
N PRO A 53 -0.15 4.32 -13.34
CA PRO A 53 -0.98 3.87 -12.22
C PRO A 53 -0.40 4.38 -10.90
N ILE A 54 -1.29 4.80 -9.98
CA ILE A 54 -0.91 5.32 -8.67
C ILE A 54 -0.62 4.15 -7.74
N TRP A 55 0.60 4.08 -7.22
CA TRP A 55 1.02 3.06 -6.26
C TRP A 55 0.75 3.48 -4.81
N ARG A 56 0.12 2.60 -4.05
CA ARG A 56 -0.14 2.72 -2.61
C ARG A 56 1.10 2.35 -1.78
N VAL A 57 2.21 3.05 -2.00
CA VAL A 57 3.49 2.75 -1.35
C VAL A 57 3.38 2.84 0.17
N GLY A 58 3.94 1.86 0.90
CA GLY A 58 3.92 1.82 2.35
C GLY A 58 2.65 1.22 2.97
N LEU A 59 1.62 0.92 2.17
CA LEU A 59 0.42 0.24 2.66
C LEU A 59 0.59 -1.28 2.68
N GLU A 60 -0.12 -1.91 3.63
CA GLU A 60 -0.16 -3.35 3.77
C GLU A 60 -0.84 -4.02 2.57
N CYS A 61 -0.27 -5.15 2.17
CA CYS A 61 -0.76 -6.02 1.13
C CYS A 61 -0.73 -7.48 1.62
N ALA A 62 -1.38 -8.37 0.87
CA ALA A 62 -1.65 -9.75 1.30
C ALA A 62 -0.43 -10.47 1.91
N GLY A 63 -0.64 -11.09 3.08
CA GLY A 63 0.39 -11.81 3.82
C GLY A 63 1.26 -10.93 4.74
N GLY A 64 0.75 -9.78 5.20
CA GLY A 64 1.47 -8.88 6.11
C GLY A 64 2.68 -8.19 5.47
N ARG A 65 2.67 -8.07 4.14
CA ARG A 65 3.74 -7.45 3.35
C ARG A 65 3.41 -5.99 3.07
N ILE A 66 4.38 -5.24 2.56
CA ILE A 66 4.23 -3.81 2.27
C ILE A 66 4.44 -3.53 0.77
N CYS A 67 3.64 -2.64 0.22
CA CYS A 67 3.77 -2.18 -1.16
C CYS A 67 4.98 -1.26 -1.35
N ASN A 68 5.83 -1.56 -2.32
CA ASN A 68 6.97 -0.71 -2.70
C ASN A 68 6.63 0.22 -3.89
N LYS A 69 7.58 1.10 -4.25
CA LYS A 69 7.45 2.07 -5.36
C LYS A 69 7.27 1.46 -6.75
N TYR A 70 7.49 0.15 -6.89
CA TYR A 70 7.33 -0.59 -8.14
C TYR A 70 5.98 -1.32 -8.21
N GLY A 71 5.11 -1.13 -7.23
CA GLY A 71 3.82 -1.82 -7.16
C GLY A 71 3.91 -3.27 -6.72
N VAL A 72 5.04 -3.68 -6.12
CA VAL A 72 5.26 -5.06 -5.67
C VAL A 72 5.01 -5.15 -4.17
N CYS A 73 4.26 -6.18 -3.80
CA CYS A 73 3.99 -6.57 -2.43
C CYS A 73 5.18 -7.34 -1.86
N ALA A 74 6.06 -6.66 -1.12
CA ALA A 74 7.32 -7.19 -0.63
C ALA A 74 7.32 -7.30 0.89
N SER A 75 7.96 -8.34 1.43
CA SER A 75 8.19 -8.42 2.88
C SER A 75 9.12 -7.29 3.29
N TYR A 76 8.69 -6.51 4.29
CA TYR A 76 9.59 -5.60 4.96
C TYR A 76 10.31 -6.38 6.05
N GLU A 77 11.42 -7.00 5.72
CA GLU A 77 12.34 -7.51 6.73
C GLU A 77 13.05 -6.30 7.35
N MET A 78 12.43 -5.70 8.38
CA MET A 78 13.16 -4.83 9.27
C MET A 78 14.19 -5.71 9.98
N SER A 79 15.38 -5.85 9.39
CA SER A 79 16.44 -6.63 10.01
C SER A 79 16.77 -5.98 11.34
N TYR A 80 16.44 -6.67 12.43
CA TYR A 80 16.71 -6.25 13.80
C TYR A 80 18.17 -5.81 14.00
N ILE A 81 19.08 -6.37 13.21
CA ILE A 81 20.50 -6.01 13.14
C ILE A 81 20.70 -4.53 12.77
N HIS A 82 19.90 -3.96 11.85
CA HIS A 82 20.00 -2.55 11.49
C HIS A 82 19.52 -1.61 12.60
N LEU A 83 18.50 -2.02 13.37
CA LEU A 83 18.02 -1.25 14.52
C LEU A 83 19.04 -1.27 15.68
N VAL A 84 19.62 -2.45 15.95
CA VAL A 84 20.64 -2.63 16.98
C VAL A 84 21.94 -1.90 16.61
N THR A 85 22.37 -1.95 15.36
CA THR A 85 23.58 -1.22 14.93
C THR A 85 23.39 0.29 14.99
N PHE A 86 22.22 0.81 14.62
CA PHE A 86 21.93 2.25 14.73
C PHE A 86 21.92 2.72 16.19
N THR A 87 21.27 1.97 17.09
CA THR A 87 21.24 2.31 18.53
C THR A 87 22.62 2.20 19.18
N LEU A 88 23.42 1.19 18.84
CA LEU A 88 24.79 1.04 19.31
C LEU A 88 25.70 2.18 18.82
N PHE A 89 25.58 2.57 17.55
CA PHE A 89 26.35 3.68 16.98
C PHE A 89 26.02 5.00 17.68
N MET A 90 24.74 5.29 17.91
CA MET A 90 24.31 6.50 18.63
C MET A 90 24.82 6.53 20.07
N HIS A 91 24.87 5.38 20.76
CA HIS A 91 25.49 5.28 22.07
C HIS A 91 27.02 5.51 22.02
N LEU A 92 27.71 4.95 21.04
CA LEU A 92 29.16 5.13 20.89
C LEU A 92 29.54 6.59 20.59
N THR A 93 28.79 7.27 19.73
CA THR A 93 29.03 8.69 19.42
C THR A 93 28.66 9.60 20.60
N CYS A 94 27.67 9.23 21.41
CA CYS A 94 27.27 10.02 22.58
C CYS A 94 28.21 9.84 23.79
N PHE A 95 28.95 8.73 23.86
CA PHE A 95 29.99 8.50 24.88
C PHE A 95 31.38 8.99 24.46
N SER A 96 31.55 9.41 23.21
CA SER A 96 32.83 9.93 22.67
C SER A 96 32.99 11.46 22.76
N GLU A 97 32.06 12.14 23.41
CA GLU A 97 32.16 13.55 23.85
C GLU A 97 32.32 13.62 25.38
#